data_AF-A0AAU7DQP4-F1
#
_entry.id   AF-A0AAU7DQP4-F1
#
_cell.length_a   1.000
_cell.length_b   1.000
_cell.length_c   1.000
_cell.angle_alpha   90.00
_cell.angle_beta   90.00
_cell.angle_gamma   90.00
#
_symmetry.space_group_name_H-M   'P 1'
#
loop_
_entity.id
_entity.type
_entity.pdbx_description
1 polymer ?
#
loop_
_entity_poly.entity_id
_entity_poly.type
_entity_poly.pdbx_seq_one_letter_code
_entity_poly.pdbx_strand_id
1 'polypeptide(L)'
;MHDYESLLNRWQAAGALDPETAARIRSWESAQIAGGRPREQEIQKDTRSEGMAWQGRVALILGGILLASGVALFVSAHWDQLGPGMRYMLVMAMVTVFHLGGAVTREKFQALSTTLHAVGTISTGAAIALVGQIFNIQEHWPAAILMWALAAMAGWVLLRDQAQQVLTLLLFPSWIICEWSYAAQNHIGEEIYVGRFLFVWAILYLTFFIGTERRIVRGILFTISAIAVISSMFLMLDGWRSWYGMQALPPFHTRFWGWIDIAAIPILFSIFRIRKSAVPVLASIGFVIALPWCTRLFVEHYPNGSWTRTEPSLAAHALVAAFCVFLIWWGVTQASRGLVNLGTVFFGATVAWFYFSDLFDKMGRSLGLIGLGVLFLAGGWALEKTRRGLLAHITHVPANLEEAR
;
A
#
# COMPACT_ATOMS: atom_id res chain seq x y z
N MET A 1 -40.67 8.68 23.02
CA MET A 1 -41.56 7.63 22.46
C MET A 1 -42.74 8.19 21.63
N HIS A 2 -42.74 9.47 21.22
CA HIS A 2 -43.87 10.12 20.52
C HIS A 2 -43.64 10.46 19.03
N ASP A 3 -42.53 10.02 18.41
CA ASP A 3 -42.08 10.65 17.15
C ASP A 3 -42.62 9.97 15.87
N TYR A 4 -42.94 8.68 15.90
CA TYR A 4 -43.27 7.95 14.66
C TYR A 4 -44.66 8.28 14.09
N GLU A 5 -45.66 8.58 14.93
CA GLU A 5 -47.00 9.01 14.46
C GLU A 5 -46.94 10.36 13.73
N SER A 6 -46.10 11.29 14.20
CA SER A 6 -45.94 12.59 13.56
C SER A 6 -45.36 12.44 12.14
N LEU A 7 -44.38 11.53 11.99
CA LEU A 7 -43.72 11.23 10.72
C LEU A 7 -44.64 10.50 9.76
N LEU A 8 -45.40 9.51 10.24
CA LEU A 8 -46.38 8.79 9.41
C LEU A 8 -47.46 9.73 8.89
N ASN A 9 -48.02 10.60 9.74
CA ASN A 9 -49.00 11.58 9.32
C ASN A 9 -48.41 12.58 8.30
N ARG A 10 -47.18 13.03 8.50
CA ARG A 10 -46.50 13.93 7.57
C ARG A 10 -46.26 13.28 6.20
N TRP A 11 -45.81 12.02 6.17
CA TRP A 11 -45.53 11.31 4.92
C TRP A 11 -46.79 10.89 4.18
N GLN A 12 -47.85 10.54 4.91
CA GLN A 12 -49.16 10.26 4.33
C GLN A 12 -49.79 11.53 3.76
N ALA A 13 -49.70 12.67 4.46
CA ALA A 13 -50.15 13.97 3.94
C ALA A 13 -49.36 14.44 2.72
N ALA A 14 -48.07 14.08 2.63
CA ALA A 14 -47.22 14.36 1.47
C ALA A 14 -47.46 13.40 0.28
N GLY A 15 -48.39 12.43 0.40
CA GLY A 15 -48.64 11.42 -0.63
C GLY A 15 -47.49 10.43 -0.84
N ALA A 16 -46.46 10.47 0.02
CA ALA A 16 -45.30 9.59 -0.05
C ALA A 16 -45.59 8.19 0.50
N LEU A 17 -46.70 8.03 1.22
CA LEU A 17 -47.11 6.78 1.84
C LEU A 17 -48.60 6.57 1.62
N ASP A 18 -48.97 5.40 1.10
CA ASP A 18 -50.37 5.03 0.95
C ASP A 18 -51.00 4.70 2.32
N PRO A 19 -52.33 4.88 2.46
CA PRO A 19 -53.01 4.67 3.73
C PRO A 19 -52.90 3.24 4.28
N GLU A 20 -52.79 2.24 3.40
CA GLU A 20 -52.75 0.83 3.77
C GLU A 20 -51.38 0.47 4.37
N THR A 21 -50.29 0.91 3.73
CA THR A 21 -48.92 0.78 4.24
C THR A 21 -48.74 1.54 5.55
N ALA A 22 -49.32 2.74 5.68
CA ALA A 22 -49.28 3.49 6.94
C ALA A 22 -49.98 2.73 8.08
N ALA A 23 -51.12 2.08 7.81
CA ALA A 23 -51.82 1.24 8.77
C ALA A 23 -51.00 0.00 9.17
N ARG A 24 -50.32 -0.65 8.21
CA ARG A 24 -49.45 -1.80 8.48
C ARG A 24 -48.27 -1.41 9.36
N ILE A 25 -47.63 -0.27 9.11
CA ILE A 25 -46.53 0.24 9.95
C ILE A 25 -47.04 0.55 11.36
N ARG A 26 -48.20 1.19 11.51
CA ARG A 26 -48.81 1.42 12.84
C ARG A 26 -49.04 0.12 13.59
N SER A 27 -49.62 -0.89 12.93
CA SER A 27 -49.87 -2.19 13.55
C SER A 27 -48.58 -2.90 13.99
N TRP A 28 -47.51 -2.80 13.18
CA TRP A 28 -46.21 -3.38 13.48
C TRP A 28 -45.50 -2.66 14.64
N GLU A 29 -45.49 -1.32 14.66
CA GLU A 29 -44.92 -0.52 15.75
C GLU A 29 -45.70 -0.74 17.06
N SER A 30 -47.04 -0.83 16.99
CA SER A 30 -47.90 -1.15 18.14
C SER A 30 -47.58 -2.51 18.74
N ALA A 31 -47.37 -3.52 17.88
CA ALA A 31 -47.01 -4.87 18.30
C ALA A 31 -45.60 -4.95 18.92
N GLN A 32 -44.65 -4.15 18.45
CA GLN A 32 -43.30 -4.04 19.03
C GLN A 32 -43.32 -3.39 20.43
N ILE A 33 -44.14 -2.34 20.61
CA ILE A 33 -44.31 -1.66 21.90
C ILE A 33 -44.99 -2.58 22.92
N ALA A 34 -46.02 -3.33 22.50
CA ALA A 34 -46.72 -4.31 23.36
C ALA A 34 -45.87 -5.56 23.64
N GLY A 35 -44.93 -5.91 22.76
CA GLY A 35 -44.04 -7.08 22.85
C GLY A 35 -42.77 -6.89 23.68
N GLY A 36 -42.56 -5.72 24.30
CA GLY A 36 -41.49 -5.52 25.29
C GLY A 36 -40.06 -5.72 24.77
N ARG A 37 -39.77 -5.43 23.49
CA ARG A 37 -38.38 -5.29 23.01
C ARG A 37 -38.06 -3.81 22.79
N PRO A 38 -37.39 -3.13 23.75
CA PRO A 38 -36.92 -1.79 23.53
C PRO A 38 -35.81 -1.80 22.48
N ARG A 39 -36.00 -1.05 21.39
CA ARG A 39 -35.01 -0.79 20.31
C ARG A 39 -33.64 -0.33 20.86
N GLU A 40 -33.64 0.27 22.05
CA GLU A 40 -32.46 0.71 22.80
C GLU A 40 -31.57 -0.47 23.25
N GLN A 41 -32.15 -1.63 23.57
CA GLN A 41 -31.38 -2.83 23.90
C GLN A 41 -30.72 -3.48 22.68
N GLU A 42 -31.32 -3.35 21.49
CA GLU A 42 -30.75 -3.91 20.25
C GLU A 42 -29.53 -3.10 19.79
N ILE A 43 -29.64 -1.76 19.80
CA ILE A 43 -28.51 -0.84 19.49
C ILE A 43 -27.39 -0.98 20.54
N GLN A 44 -27.74 -1.17 21.81
CA GLN A 44 -26.73 -1.31 22.88
C GLN A 44 -26.08 -2.70 22.91
N LYS A 45 -26.77 -3.74 22.44
CA LYS A 45 -26.21 -5.10 22.28
C LYS A 45 -25.29 -5.18 21.07
N ASP A 46 -25.65 -4.56 19.94
CA ASP A 46 -24.78 -4.47 18.77
C ASP A 46 -23.50 -3.70 19.10
N THR A 47 -23.60 -2.53 19.75
CA THR A 47 -22.41 -1.75 20.13
C THR A 47 -21.53 -2.41 21.20
N ARG A 48 -22.11 -3.09 22.21
CA ARG A 48 -21.32 -3.87 23.20
C ARG A 48 -20.69 -5.10 22.59
N SER A 49 -21.36 -5.80 21.68
CA SER A 49 -20.81 -6.98 21.02
C SER A 49 -19.69 -6.61 20.03
N GLU A 50 -19.83 -5.51 19.29
CA GLU A 50 -18.76 -4.98 18.44
C GLU A 50 -17.57 -4.46 19.27
N GLY A 51 -17.85 -3.78 20.39
CA GLY A 51 -16.86 -3.31 21.35
C GLY A 51 -16.04 -4.45 21.99
N MET A 52 -16.69 -5.53 22.38
CA MET A 52 -16.02 -6.70 22.95
C MET A 52 -15.31 -7.55 21.88
N ALA A 53 -15.85 -7.60 20.66
CA ALA A 53 -15.26 -8.30 19.53
C ALA A 53 -13.99 -7.60 18.98
N TRP A 54 -13.87 -6.27 19.05
CA TRP A 54 -12.61 -5.60 18.69
C TRP A 54 -11.51 -5.87 19.72
N GLN A 55 -11.84 -5.83 21.02
CA GLN A 55 -10.89 -6.17 22.10
C GLN A 55 -10.42 -7.62 21.99
N GLY A 56 -11.33 -8.56 21.74
CA GLY A 56 -10.99 -9.97 21.50
C GLY A 56 -10.08 -10.16 20.28
N ARG A 57 -10.36 -9.46 19.17
CA ARG A 57 -9.49 -9.47 17.98
C ARG A 57 -8.10 -8.90 18.27
N VAL A 58 -8.01 -7.80 19.00
CA VAL A 58 -6.72 -7.23 19.40
C VAL A 58 -5.95 -8.16 20.33
N ALA A 59 -6.62 -8.75 21.32
CA ALA A 59 -6.00 -9.73 22.22
C ALA A 59 -5.49 -10.96 21.46
N LEU A 60 -6.25 -11.45 20.47
CA LEU A 60 -5.82 -12.54 19.59
C LEU A 60 -4.62 -12.16 18.72
N ILE A 61 -4.61 -10.96 18.14
CA ILE A 61 -3.49 -10.47 17.33
C ILE A 61 -2.24 -10.30 18.20
N LEU A 62 -2.36 -9.62 19.33
CA LEU A 62 -1.25 -9.43 20.27
C LEU A 62 -0.76 -10.76 20.84
N GLY A 63 -1.66 -11.67 21.19
CA GLY A 63 -1.33 -13.02 21.66
C GLY A 63 -0.62 -13.84 20.58
N GLY A 64 -1.07 -13.75 19.32
CA GLY A 64 -0.40 -14.39 18.18
C GLY A 64 1.00 -13.82 17.93
N ILE A 65 1.16 -12.50 17.99
CA ILE A 65 2.47 -11.83 17.88
C ILE A 65 3.38 -12.26 19.03
N LEU A 66 2.92 -12.19 20.28
CA LEU A 66 3.69 -12.60 21.45
C LEU A 66 4.08 -14.07 21.41
N LEU A 67 3.18 -14.95 20.94
CA LEU A 67 3.49 -16.37 20.75
C LEU A 67 4.56 -16.55 19.67
N ALA A 68 4.41 -15.91 18.51
CA ALA A 68 5.39 -15.99 17.43
C ALA A 68 6.76 -15.44 17.87
N SER A 69 6.78 -14.28 18.53
CA SER A 69 7.99 -13.68 19.11
C SER A 69 8.59 -14.58 20.19
N GLY A 70 7.78 -15.16 21.07
CA GLY A 70 8.23 -16.07 22.12
C GLY A 70 8.88 -17.34 21.55
N VAL A 71 8.27 -17.94 20.52
CA VAL A 71 8.87 -19.07 19.79
C VAL A 71 10.18 -18.66 19.13
N ALA A 72 10.23 -17.51 18.45
CA ALA A 72 11.45 -17.01 17.82
C ALA A 72 12.58 -16.75 18.84
N LEU A 73 12.26 -16.13 19.98
CA LEU A 73 13.20 -15.90 21.08
C LEU A 73 13.69 -17.21 21.70
N PHE A 74 12.79 -18.19 21.92
CA PHE A 74 13.16 -19.50 22.42
C PHE A 74 14.12 -20.22 21.48
N VAL A 75 13.83 -20.23 20.18
CA VAL A 75 14.71 -20.81 19.15
C VAL A 75 16.04 -20.07 19.13
N SER A 76 16.02 -18.73 19.14
CA SER A 76 17.23 -17.90 19.16
C SER A 76 18.12 -18.17 20.38
N ALA A 77 17.53 -18.35 21.57
CA ALA A 77 18.29 -18.60 22.81
C ALA A 77 19.00 -19.96 22.81
N HIS A 78 18.46 -20.94 22.09
CA HIS A 78 19.07 -22.27 21.96
C HIS A 78 19.85 -22.44 20.65
N TRP A 79 19.79 -21.46 19.74
CA TRP A 79 20.33 -21.58 18.39
C TRP A 79 21.80 -21.98 18.38
N ASP A 80 22.61 -21.33 19.22
CA ASP A 80 24.06 -21.55 19.30
C ASP A 80 24.43 -22.95 19.85
N GLN A 81 23.53 -23.59 20.59
CA GLN A 81 23.72 -24.93 21.15
C GLN A 81 23.40 -26.04 20.14
N LEU A 82 22.68 -25.72 19.05
CA LEU A 82 22.28 -26.70 18.04
C LEU A 82 23.37 -26.88 16.98
N GLY A 83 23.73 -28.14 16.71
CA GLY A 83 24.57 -28.48 15.56
C GLY A 83 23.89 -28.15 14.22
N PRO A 84 24.66 -28.00 13.11
CA PRO A 84 24.12 -27.59 11.81
C PRO A 84 22.96 -28.45 11.29
N GLY A 85 23.05 -29.78 11.47
CA GLY A 85 22.00 -30.71 11.04
C GLY A 85 20.68 -30.50 11.79
N MET A 86 20.72 -30.21 13.09
CA MET A 86 19.50 -29.96 13.88
C MET A 86 18.87 -28.62 13.52
N ARG A 87 19.69 -27.58 13.29
CA ARG A 87 19.20 -26.29 12.79
C ARG A 87 18.49 -26.45 11.44
N TYR A 88 19.10 -27.19 10.51
CA TYR A 88 18.49 -27.50 9.22
C TYR A 88 17.16 -28.25 9.37
N MET A 89 17.12 -29.30 10.18
CA MET A 89 15.89 -30.06 10.44
C MET A 89 14.78 -29.19 11.04
N LEU A 90 15.11 -28.31 11.99
CA LEU A 90 14.15 -27.39 12.60
C LEU A 90 13.56 -26.42 11.55
N VAL A 91 14.41 -25.86 10.70
CA VAL A 91 14.01 -24.96 9.61
C VAL A 91 13.08 -25.68 8.62
N MET A 92 13.44 -26.89 8.19
CA MET A 92 12.61 -27.69 7.28
C MET A 92 11.30 -28.14 7.93
N ALA A 93 11.32 -28.48 9.22
CA ALA A 93 10.12 -28.83 9.97
C ALA A 93 9.13 -27.67 10.04
N MET A 94 9.61 -26.44 10.27
CA MET A 94 8.76 -25.24 10.31
C MET A 94 8.00 -25.05 8.99
N VAL A 95 8.69 -25.09 7.86
CA VAL A 95 8.06 -24.96 6.52
C VAL A 95 7.05 -26.09 6.30
N THR A 96 7.43 -27.32 6.63
CA THR A 96 6.61 -28.52 6.42
C THR A 96 5.33 -28.47 7.26
N VAL A 97 5.40 -28.09 8.53
CA VAL A 97 4.25 -28.01 9.43
C VAL A 97 3.22 -27.01 8.92
N PHE A 98 3.64 -25.84 8.43
CA PHE A 98 2.70 -24.84 7.91
C PHE A 98 2.02 -25.31 6.61
N HIS A 99 2.75 -25.89 5.66
CA HIS A 99 2.13 -26.39 4.43
C HIS A 99 1.25 -27.64 4.67
N LEU A 100 1.67 -28.58 5.52
CA LEU A 100 0.85 -29.75 5.87
C LEU A 100 -0.40 -29.34 6.66
N GLY A 101 -0.26 -28.43 7.63
CA GLY A 101 -1.40 -27.87 8.35
C GLY A 101 -2.37 -27.18 7.40
N GLY A 102 -1.86 -26.43 6.41
CA GLY A 102 -2.67 -25.83 5.35
C GLY A 102 -3.43 -26.88 4.54
N ALA A 103 -2.77 -27.99 4.17
CA ALA A 103 -3.40 -29.07 3.42
C ALA A 103 -4.49 -29.79 4.22
N VAL A 104 -4.22 -30.16 5.47
CA VAL A 104 -5.17 -30.88 6.36
C VAL A 104 -6.41 -30.04 6.68
N THR A 105 -6.25 -28.71 6.79
CA THR A 105 -7.36 -27.82 7.13
C THR A 105 -8.18 -27.37 5.92
N ARG A 106 -7.79 -27.72 4.69
CA ARG A 106 -8.38 -27.21 3.45
C ARG A 106 -9.87 -27.47 3.31
N GLU A 107 -10.33 -28.68 3.62
CA GLU A 107 -11.74 -29.06 3.48
C GLU A 107 -12.63 -28.44 4.56
N LYS A 108 -12.12 -28.30 5.79
CA LYS A 108 -12.90 -27.87 6.95
C LYS A 108 -12.88 -26.35 7.14
N PHE A 109 -11.73 -25.71 6.90
CA PHE A 109 -11.48 -24.31 7.20
C PHE A 109 -10.61 -23.65 6.12
N GLN A 110 -11.21 -23.28 5.00
CA GLN A 110 -10.49 -22.70 3.85
C GLN A 110 -9.69 -21.43 4.20
N ALA A 111 -10.20 -20.59 5.10
CA ALA A 111 -9.49 -19.37 5.55
C ALA A 111 -8.21 -19.73 6.33
N LEU A 112 -8.28 -20.73 7.22
CA LEU A 112 -7.12 -21.21 7.97
C LEU A 112 -6.11 -21.87 7.03
N SER A 113 -6.57 -22.68 6.08
CA SER A 113 -5.72 -23.30 5.05
C SER A 113 -4.95 -22.27 4.23
N THR A 114 -5.63 -21.23 3.73
CA THR A 114 -5.01 -20.12 2.99
C THR A 114 -3.96 -19.41 3.85
N THR A 115 -4.28 -19.18 5.13
CA THR A 115 -3.37 -18.52 6.08
C THR A 115 -2.14 -19.36 6.34
N LEU A 116 -2.30 -20.65 6.64
CA LEU A 116 -1.19 -21.57 6.92
C LEU A 116 -0.28 -21.75 5.71
N HIS A 117 -0.84 -21.83 4.50
CA HIS A 117 -0.01 -21.85 3.28
C HIS A 117 0.72 -20.52 3.04
N ALA A 118 0.08 -19.37 3.29
CA ALA A 118 0.74 -18.07 3.18
C ALA A 118 1.89 -17.92 4.19
N VAL A 119 1.67 -18.33 5.44
CA VAL A 119 2.71 -18.37 6.48
C VAL A 119 3.82 -19.34 6.08
N GLY A 120 3.49 -20.53 5.56
CA GLY A 120 4.47 -21.49 5.03
C GLY A 120 5.35 -20.91 3.91
N THR A 121 4.76 -20.16 2.97
CA THR A 121 5.52 -19.46 1.92
C THR A 121 6.41 -18.37 2.51
N ILE A 122 5.96 -17.61 3.51
CA ILE A 122 6.82 -16.62 4.20
C ILE A 122 7.97 -17.31 4.95
N SER A 123 7.67 -18.40 5.67
CA SER A 123 8.65 -19.25 6.34
C SER A 123 9.65 -19.86 5.36
N THR A 124 9.27 -20.11 4.10
CA THR A 124 10.19 -20.58 3.06
C THR A 124 11.27 -19.55 2.76
N GLY A 125 10.93 -18.25 2.70
CA GLY A 125 11.92 -17.18 2.55
C GLY A 125 12.92 -17.13 3.71
N ALA A 126 12.42 -17.23 4.95
CA ALA A 126 13.26 -17.32 6.14
C ALA A 126 14.14 -18.58 6.13
N ALA A 127 13.59 -19.71 5.67
CA ALA A 127 14.32 -20.97 5.56
C ALA A 127 15.48 -20.87 4.57
N ILE A 128 15.27 -20.27 3.39
CA ILE A 128 16.33 -20.04 2.40
C ILE A 128 17.49 -19.24 3.02
N ALA A 129 17.18 -18.13 3.71
CA ALA A 129 18.20 -17.30 4.36
C ALA A 129 18.95 -18.05 5.48
N LEU A 130 18.22 -18.79 6.33
CA LEU A 130 18.82 -19.57 7.43
C LEU A 130 19.68 -20.71 6.92
N VAL A 131 19.28 -21.40 5.84
CA VAL A 131 20.10 -22.44 5.21
C VAL A 131 21.40 -21.83 4.68
N GLY A 132 21.33 -20.67 4.03
CA GLY A 132 22.52 -19.92 3.62
C GLY A 132 23.46 -19.61 4.78
N GLN A 133 22.91 -19.18 5.92
CA GLN A 133 23.67 -18.93 7.14
C GLN A 133 24.27 -20.20 7.76
N ILE A 134 23.50 -21.30 7.87
CA ILE A 134 23.92 -22.56 8.51
C ILE A 134 25.10 -23.18 7.77
N PHE A 135 25.08 -23.16 6.44
CA PHE A 135 26.11 -23.76 5.59
C PHE A 135 27.13 -22.75 5.05
N ASN A 136 27.06 -21.49 5.50
CA ASN A 136 27.95 -20.41 5.06
C ASN A 136 28.02 -20.28 3.52
N ILE A 137 26.86 -20.34 2.86
CA ILE A 137 26.76 -20.21 1.41
C ILE A 137 26.93 -18.73 1.07
N GLN A 138 28.10 -18.38 0.53
CA GLN A 138 28.38 -17.04 0.00
C GLN A 138 28.06 -17.01 -1.50
N GLU A 139 26.77 -17.04 -1.81
CA GLU A 139 26.26 -16.95 -3.17
C GLU A 139 25.62 -15.58 -3.44
N HIS A 140 25.35 -15.31 -4.72
CA HIS A 140 24.56 -14.19 -5.22
C HIS A 140 23.25 -14.01 -4.44
N TRP A 141 23.23 -13.09 -3.48
CA TRP A 141 22.12 -12.95 -2.53
C TRP A 141 20.75 -12.66 -3.17
N PRO A 142 20.62 -11.97 -4.33
CA PRO A 142 19.33 -11.84 -5.01
C PRO A 142 18.71 -13.19 -5.41
N ALA A 143 19.52 -14.23 -5.62
CA ALA A 143 19.03 -15.57 -5.93
C ALA A 143 18.14 -16.14 -4.81
N ALA A 144 18.37 -15.76 -3.55
CA ALA A 144 17.52 -16.14 -2.43
C ALA A 144 16.10 -15.57 -2.58
N ILE A 145 15.98 -14.32 -3.02
CA ILE A 145 14.69 -13.65 -3.27
C ILE A 145 14.00 -14.28 -4.48
N LEU A 146 14.75 -14.66 -5.53
CA LEU A 146 14.20 -15.38 -6.68
C LEU A 146 13.62 -16.74 -6.27
N MET A 147 14.37 -17.55 -5.51
CA MET A 147 13.89 -18.84 -5.01
C MET A 147 12.61 -18.67 -4.18
N TRP A 148 12.54 -17.62 -3.37
CA TRP A 148 11.34 -17.29 -2.61
C TRP A 148 10.18 -16.88 -3.52
N ALA A 149 10.42 -16.06 -4.54
CA ALA A 149 9.42 -15.67 -5.54
C ALA A 149 8.88 -16.88 -6.30
N LEU A 150 9.75 -17.82 -6.70
CA LEU A 150 9.37 -19.07 -7.36
C LEU A 150 8.52 -19.96 -6.45
N ALA A 151 8.84 -20.06 -5.15
CA ALA A 151 8.03 -20.78 -4.18
C ALA A 151 6.63 -20.17 -4.03
N ALA A 152 6.53 -18.84 -3.93
CA ALA A 152 5.25 -18.14 -3.89
C ALA A 152 4.44 -18.33 -5.18
N MET A 153 5.10 -18.30 -6.34
CA MET A 153 4.48 -18.55 -7.63
C MET A 153 3.94 -19.98 -7.74
N ALA A 154 4.72 -20.97 -7.32
CA ALA A 154 4.28 -22.37 -7.28
C ALA A 154 3.07 -22.54 -6.37
N GLY A 155 3.10 -21.90 -5.18
CA GLY A 155 1.97 -21.83 -4.27
C GLY A 155 0.74 -21.19 -4.93
N TRP A 156 0.91 -20.11 -5.67
CA TRP A 156 -0.18 -19.44 -6.37
C TRP A 156 -0.75 -20.28 -7.52
N VAL A 157 0.08 -20.93 -8.32
CA VAL A 157 -0.35 -21.81 -9.41
C VAL A 157 -1.15 -23.00 -8.87
N LEU A 158 -0.74 -23.56 -7.74
CA LEU A 158 -1.37 -24.73 -7.11
C LEU A 158 -2.67 -24.37 -6.36
N LEU A 159 -2.63 -23.32 -5.53
CA LEU A 159 -3.72 -22.99 -4.61
C LEU A 159 -4.72 -21.99 -5.20
N ARG A 160 -4.27 -21.16 -6.16
CA ARG A 160 -5.06 -20.11 -6.83
C ARG A 160 -5.68 -19.09 -5.87
N ASP A 161 -5.16 -18.99 -4.65
CA ASP A 161 -5.64 -18.05 -3.65
C ASP A 161 -5.02 -16.65 -3.80
N GLN A 162 -5.62 -15.68 -3.10
CA GLN A 162 -5.20 -14.27 -3.15
C GLN A 162 -3.94 -14.00 -2.32
N ALA A 163 -3.62 -14.80 -1.31
CA ALA A 163 -2.46 -14.58 -0.44
C ALA A 163 -1.16 -14.93 -1.18
N GLN A 164 -1.11 -16.08 -1.84
CA GLN A 164 0.01 -16.49 -2.68
C GLN A 164 0.18 -15.57 -3.89
N GLN A 165 -0.93 -15.08 -4.45
CA GLN A 165 -0.87 -14.05 -5.49
C GLN A 165 -0.17 -12.79 -4.99
N VAL A 166 -0.54 -12.27 -3.81
CA VAL A 166 0.08 -11.08 -3.21
C VAL A 166 1.57 -11.31 -3.04
N LEU A 167 1.97 -12.44 -2.44
CA LEU A 167 3.38 -12.79 -2.25
C LEU A 167 4.13 -12.84 -3.58
N THR A 168 3.54 -13.46 -4.61
CA THR A 168 4.14 -13.51 -5.95
C THR A 168 4.34 -12.11 -6.54
N LEU A 169 3.31 -11.27 -6.47
CA LEU A 169 3.34 -9.90 -7.00
C LEU A 169 4.25 -8.96 -6.21
N LEU A 170 4.63 -9.30 -4.99
CA LEU A 170 5.61 -8.55 -4.21
C LEU A 170 7.03 -9.07 -4.41
N LEU A 171 7.21 -10.40 -4.41
CA LEU A 171 8.54 -11.02 -4.43
C LEU A 171 9.23 -10.94 -5.78
N PHE A 172 8.51 -11.03 -6.91
CA PHE A 172 9.15 -10.86 -8.23
C PHE A 172 9.73 -9.46 -8.45
N PRO A 173 8.98 -8.37 -8.21
CA PRO A 173 9.56 -7.02 -8.29
C PRO A 173 10.68 -6.81 -7.28
N SER A 174 10.57 -7.37 -6.07
CA SER A 174 11.65 -7.35 -5.09
C SER A 174 12.90 -8.06 -5.60
N TRP A 175 12.77 -9.21 -6.28
CA TRP A 175 13.93 -9.86 -6.89
C TRP A 175 14.54 -8.97 -8.00
N ILE A 176 13.74 -8.43 -8.91
CA ILE A 176 14.22 -7.58 -10.01
C ILE A 176 15.03 -6.39 -9.48
N ILE A 177 14.49 -5.67 -8.49
CA ILE A 177 15.18 -4.51 -7.93
C ILE A 177 16.44 -4.91 -7.14
N CYS A 178 16.43 -6.06 -6.46
CA CYS A 178 17.60 -6.60 -5.78
C CYS A 178 18.71 -7.03 -6.75
N GLU A 179 18.34 -7.69 -7.85
CA GLU A 179 19.26 -8.09 -8.92
C GLU A 179 19.94 -6.86 -9.53
N TRP A 180 19.13 -5.83 -9.85
CA TRP A 180 19.64 -4.59 -10.40
C TRP A 180 20.53 -3.83 -9.41
N SER A 181 20.11 -3.69 -8.14
CA SER A 181 20.89 -3.01 -7.09
C SER A 181 22.22 -3.72 -6.83
N TYR A 182 22.25 -5.06 -6.83
CA TYR A 182 23.49 -5.81 -6.74
C TYR A 182 24.45 -5.48 -7.89
N ALA A 183 23.96 -5.42 -9.13
CA ALA A 183 24.77 -5.06 -10.30
C ALA A 183 25.20 -3.58 -10.33
N ALA A 184 24.40 -2.70 -9.72
CA ALA A 184 24.65 -1.26 -9.65
C ALA A 184 25.36 -0.82 -8.36
N GLN A 185 25.70 -1.74 -7.47
CA GLN A 185 26.28 -1.45 -6.17
C GLN A 185 27.50 -0.53 -6.29
N ASN A 186 27.62 0.46 -5.40
CA ASN A 186 28.70 1.45 -5.34
C ASN A 186 28.76 2.44 -6.53
N HIS A 187 27.72 2.49 -7.38
CA HIS A 187 27.63 3.47 -8.46
C HIS A 187 26.73 4.66 -8.09
N ILE A 188 27.06 5.84 -8.62
CA ILE A 188 26.24 7.04 -8.44
C ILE A 188 24.87 6.83 -9.09
N GLY A 189 23.81 7.19 -8.36
CA GLY A 189 22.45 7.08 -8.87
C GLY A 189 21.82 5.70 -8.71
N GLU A 190 22.46 4.76 -8.00
CA GLU A 190 21.82 3.50 -7.59
C GLU A 190 20.45 3.77 -6.95
N GLU A 191 20.42 4.61 -5.92
CA GLU A 191 19.20 5.01 -5.22
C GLU A 191 18.14 5.62 -6.14
N ILE A 192 18.58 6.37 -7.17
CA ILE A 192 17.66 6.97 -8.14
C ILE A 192 16.94 5.89 -8.92
N TYR A 193 17.65 4.90 -9.46
CA TYR A 193 17.03 3.81 -10.22
C TYR A 193 16.12 2.95 -9.34
N VAL A 194 16.51 2.69 -8.10
CA VAL A 194 15.66 2.02 -7.10
C VAL A 194 14.38 2.84 -6.87
N GLY A 195 14.50 4.15 -6.67
CA GLY A 195 13.36 5.05 -6.52
C GLY A 195 12.47 5.08 -7.76
N ARG A 196 13.05 5.17 -8.96
CA ARG A 196 12.31 5.12 -10.24
C ARG A 196 11.50 3.83 -10.37
N PHE A 197 12.13 2.70 -10.07
CA PHE A 197 11.48 1.38 -10.11
C PHE A 197 10.31 1.34 -9.14
N LEU A 198 10.54 1.65 -7.86
CA LEU A 198 9.52 1.61 -6.82
C LEU A 198 8.33 2.51 -7.17
N PHE A 199 8.58 3.71 -7.70
CA PHE A 199 7.52 4.64 -8.07
C PHE A 199 6.67 4.12 -9.23
N VAL A 200 7.28 3.70 -10.36
CA VAL A 200 6.52 3.24 -11.54
C VAL A 200 5.73 1.96 -11.21
N TRP A 201 6.35 1.02 -10.50
CA TRP A 201 5.67 -0.22 -10.08
C TRP A 201 4.55 0.05 -9.07
N ALA A 202 4.72 1.01 -8.16
CA ALA A 202 3.65 1.44 -7.27
C ALA A 202 2.47 2.04 -8.05
N ILE A 203 2.72 2.89 -9.05
CA ILE A 203 1.66 3.44 -9.91
C ILE A 203 0.97 2.35 -10.74
N LEU A 204 1.72 1.39 -11.27
CA LEU A 204 1.16 0.21 -11.92
C LEU A 204 0.20 -0.51 -10.98
N TYR A 205 0.60 -0.83 -9.74
CA TYR A 205 -0.24 -1.56 -8.79
C TYR A 205 -1.45 -0.78 -8.29
N LEU A 206 -1.31 0.53 -8.05
CA LEU A 206 -2.42 1.42 -7.68
C LEU A 206 -3.50 1.47 -8.76
N THR A 207 -3.14 1.31 -10.03
CA THR A 207 -4.03 1.53 -11.17
C THR A 207 -4.51 0.25 -11.86
N PHE A 208 -3.66 -0.77 -11.94
CA PHE A 208 -3.95 -2.04 -12.61
C PHE A 208 -5.09 -2.81 -11.93
N PHE A 209 -5.15 -2.78 -10.60
CA PHE A 209 -6.15 -3.49 -9.80
C PHE A 209 -7.45 -2.72 -9.55
N ILE A 210 -7.63 -1.53 -10.15
CA ILE A 210 -8.86 -0.75 -10.03
C ILE A 210 -10.06 -1.54 -10.57
N GLY A 211 -11.08 -1.70 -9.74
CA GLY A 211 -12.31 -2.42 -10.09
C GLY A 211 -12.13 -3.93 -10.26
N THR A 212 -11.04 -4.52 -9.74
CA THR A 212 -10.90 -5.98 -9.65
C THR A 212 -11.68 -6.54 -8.46
N GLU A 213 -12.17 -7.77 -8.58
CA GLU A 213 -12.86 -8.50 -7.51
C GLU A 213 -11.91 -9.05 -6.43
N ARG A 214 -10.60 -9.06 -6.71
CA ARG A 214 -9.57 -9.57 -5.79
C ARG A 214 -9.28 -8.57 -4.67
N ARG A 215 -10.20 -8.48 -3.71
CA ARG A 215 -10.19 -7.47 -2.63
C ARG A 215 -8.91 -7.48 -1.80
N ILE A 216 -8.38 -8.66 -1.45
CA ILE A 216 -7.18 -8.80 -0.62
C ILE A 216 -5.96 -8.31 -1.41
N VAL A 217 -5.81 -8.78 -2.65
CA VAL A 217 -4.70 -8.39 -3.53
C VAL A 217 -4.70 -6.88 -3.74
N ARG A 218 -5.85 -6.33 -4.13
CA ARG A 218 -6.03 -4.90 -4.34
C ARG A 218 -5.71 -4.10 -3.07
N GLY A 219 -6.21 -4.53 -1.91
CA GLY A 219 -6.03 -3.83 -0.64
C GLY A 219 -4.56 -3.78 -0.20
N ILE A 220 -3.89 -4.94 -0.18
CA ILE A 220 -2.48 -5.02 0.26
C ILE A 220 -1.57 -4.29 -0.71
N LEU A 221 -1.71 -4.52 -2.02
CA LEU A 221 -0.87 -3.84 -3.01
C LEU A 221 -1.12 -2.34 -3.02
N PHE A 222 -2.35 -1.87 -2.79
CA PHE A 222 -2.63 -0.44 -2.66
C PHE A 222 -1.87 0.19 -1.49
N THR A 223 -1.91 -0.44 -0.31
CA THR A 223 -1.22 0.06 0.88
C THR A 223 0.30 0.06 0.70
N ILE A 224 0.87 -1.05 0.21
CA ILE A 224 2.32 -1.15 -0.04
C ILE A 224 2.76 -0.13 -1.09
N SER A 225 1.99 0.04 -2.15
CA SER A 225 2.29 1.01 -3.21
C SER A 225 2.22 2.45 -2.71
N ALA A 226 1.26 2.78 -1.85
CA ALA A 226 1.19 4.09 -1.22
C ALA A 226 2.46 4.40 -0.41
N ILE A 227 2.97 3.43 0.35
CA ILE A 227 4.23 3.57 1.09
C ILE A 227 5.41 3.70 0.12
N ALA A 228 5.46 2.84 -0.91
CA ALA A 228 6.53 2.85 -1.91
C ALA A 228 6.62 4.17 -2.70
N VAL A 229 5.49 4.84 -2.98
CA VAL A 229 5.47 6.19 -3.59
C VAL A 229 6.20 7.20 -2.71
N ILE A 230 6.00 7.17 -1.40
CA ILE A 230 6.68 8.07 -0.46
C ILE A 230 8.17 7.74 -0.41
N SER A 231 8.53 6.47 -0.20
CA SER A 231 9.93 6.03 -0.11
C SER A 231 10.71 6.33 -1.38
N SER A 232 10.11 6.11 -2.55
CA SER A 232 10.74 6.39 -3.84
C SER A 232 11.02 7.87 -4.08
N MET A 233 10.16 8.78 -3.60
CA MET A 233 10.42 10.21 -3.68
C MET A 233 11.71 10.60 -2.94
N PHE A 234 11.92 10.07 -1.73
CA PHE A 234 13.15 10.33 -0.98
C PHE A 234 14.38 9.85 -1.73
N LEU A 235 14.36 8.61 -2.22
CA LEU A 235 15.47 8.02 -2.98
C LEU A 235 15.82 8.82 -4.26
N MET A 236 14.81 9.30 -4.98
CA MET A 236 15.02 10.07 -6.22
C MET A 236 15.55 11.49 -5.97
N LEU A 237 15.18 12.12 -4.85
CA LEU A 237 15.62 13.48 -4.51
C LEU A 237 17.01 13.51 -3.87
N ASP A 238 17.41 12.40 -3.24
CA ASP A 238 18.69 12.27 -2.54
C ASP A 238 19.80 11.61 -3.37
N GLY A 239 19.43 10.90 -4.44
CA GLY A 239 20.30 9.89 -5.04
C GLY A 239 21.42 10.34 -5.99
N TRP A 240 21.65 11.65 -6.21
CA TRP A 240 22.85 12.13 -6.92
C TRP A 240 24.06 12.32 -5.99
N ARG A 241 23.94 11.92 -4.74
CA ARG A 241 25.03 11.95 -3.76
C ARG A 241 26.18 11.03 -4.18
N SER A 242 27.38 11.59 -4.32
CA SER A 242 28.61 10.82 -4.42
C SER A 242 29.31 10.74 -3.07
N TRP A 243 29.62 9.52 -2.61
CA TRP A 243 30.33 9.33 -1.33
C TRP A 243 31.85 9.46 -1.42
N TYR A 244 32.39 9.37 -2.63
CA TYR A 244 33.82 9.49 -2.92
C TYR A 244 33.99 10.21 -4.25
N GLY A 245 35.07 11.00 -4.38
CA GLY A 245 35.31 11.87 -5.55
C GLY A 245 35.43 11.16 -6.91
N MET A 246 35.46 9.82 -6.95
CA MET A 246 35.53 9.02 -8.18
C MET A 246 34.53 7.85 -8.21
N GLN A 247 33.30 8.02 -7.70
CA GLN A 247 32.25 7.03 -7.98
C GLN A 247 31.77 7.18 -9.44
N ALA A 248 31.73 6.07 -10.19
CA ALA A 248 31.26 6.07 -11.56
C ALA A 248 29.73 5.91 -11.62
N LEU A 249 29.14 6.32 -12.75
CA LEU A 249 27.77 5.94 -13.10
C LEU A 249 27.71 4.44 -13.45
N PRO A 250 26.56 3.77 -13.28
CA PRO A 250 26.42 2.39 -13.69
C PRO A 250 26.76 2.22 -15.19
N PRO A 251 27.40 1.10 -15.58
CA PRO A 251 27.69 0.79 -16.98
C PRO A 251 26.45 0.89 -17.87
N PHE A 252 26.66 1.10 -19.18
CA PHE A 252 25.54 1.23 -20.12
C PHE A 252 24.58 0.04 -20.08
N HIS A 253 25.09 -1.20 -20.02
CA HIS A 253 24.25 -2.40 -19.97
C HIS A 253 23.36 -2.43 -18.71
N THR A 254 23.88 -2.06 -17.54
CA THR A 254 23.13 -1.99 -16.27
C THR A 254 22.04 -0.93 -16.35
N ARG A 255 22.34 0.23 -16.95
CA ARG A 255 21.34 1.30 -17.16
C ARG A 255 20.26 0.86 -18.15
N PHE A 256 20.65 0.19 -19.23
CA PHE A 256 19.72 -0.33 -20.25
C PHE A 256 18.74 -1.30 -19.63
N TRP A 257 19.21 -2.33 -18.93
CA TRP A 257 18.36 -3.30 -18.24
C TRP A 257 17.52 -2.65 -17.14
N GLY A 258 18.08 -1.70 -16.39
CA GLY A 258 17.31 -0.91 -15.42
C GLY A 258 16.11 -0.20 -16.06
N TRP A 259 16.25 0.37 -17.26
CA TRP A 259 15.11 0.97 -17.97
C TRP A 259 14.13 -0.04 -18.54
N ILE A 260 14.58 -1.24 -18.90
CA ILE A 260 13.66 -2.34 -19.24
C ILE A 260 12.77 -2.67 -18.02
N ASP A 261 13.37 -2.79 -16.84
CA ASP A 261 12.67 -3.13 -15.61
C ASP A 261 11.77 -2.00 -15.08
N ILE A 262 12.21 -0.75 -15.21
CA ILE A 262 11.49 0.44 -14.76
C ILE A 262 10.34 0.79 -15.71
N ALA A 263 10.53 0.70 -17.03
CA ALA A 263 9.60 1.24 -18.01
C ALA A 263 8.96 0.16 -18.90
N ALA A 264 9.77 -0.66 -19.59
CA ALA A 264 9.26 -1.59 -20.59
C ALA A 264 8.33 -2.64 -19.96
N ILE A 265 8.74 -3.27 -18.85
CA ILE A 265 7.93 -4.28 -18.17
C ILE A 265 6.60 -3.70 -17.65
N PRO A 266 6.57 -2.59 -16.89
CA PRO A 266 5.30 -1.97 -16.48
C PRO A 266 4.40 -1.55 -17.64
N ILE A 267 4.97 -1.02 -18.74
CA ILE A 267 4.20 -0.70 -19.95
C ILE A 267 3.54 -1.97 -20.51
N LEU A 268 4.30 -3.06 -20.68
CA LEU A 268 3.79 -4.34 -21.17
C LEU A 268 2.63 -4.84 -20.32
N PHE A 269 2.73 -4.79 -19.00
CA PHE A 269 1.62 -5.16 -18.11
C PHE A 269 0.44 -4.20 -18.22
N SER A 270 0.68 -2.90 -18.33
CA SER A 270 -0.38 -1.90 -18.41
C SER A 270 -1.29 -2.06 -19.63
N ILE A 271 -0.79 -2.66 -20.72
CA ILE A 271 -1.57 -2.93 -21.96
C ILE A 271 -2.77 -3.84 -21.65
N PHE A 272 -2.64 -4.84 -20.77
CA PHE A 272 -3.76 -5.71 -20.37
C PHE A 272 -4.88 -4.97 -19.65
N ARG A 273 -4.60 -3.77 -19.14
CA ARG A 273 -5.57 -2.87 -18.47
C ARG A 273 -5.47 -1.46 -19.05
N ILE A 274 -5.38 -1.35 -20.39
CA ILE A 274 -5.05 -0.09 -21.08
C ILE A 274 -5.89 1.10 -20.63
N ARG A 275 -7.21 0.92 -20.50
CA ARG A 275 -8.14 1.99 -20.09
C ARG A 275 -7.92 2.48 -18.66
N LYS A 276 -7.33 1.67 -17.78
CA LYS A 276 -7.18 1.96 -16.35
C LYS A 276 -5.75 2.32 -15.94
N SER A 277 -4.74 1.73 -16.60
CA SER A 277 -3.36 1.73 -16.10
C SER A 277 -2.32 2.31 -17.07
N ALA A 278 -2.54 2.26 -18.39
CA ALA A 278 -1.51 2.69 -19.35
C ALA A 278 -1.12 4.16 -19.22
N VAL A 279 -2.10 5.07 -19.14
CA VAL A 279 -1.84 6.52 -19.03
C VAL A 279 -1.10 6.87 -17.72
N PRO A 280 -1.52 6.40 -16.53
CA PRO A 280 -0.76 6.61 -15.30
C PRO A 280 0.66 6.06 -15.33
N VAL A 281 0.86 4.87 -15.91
CA VAL A 281 2.20 4.28 -16.01
C VAL A 281 3.09 5.14 -16.91
N LEU A 282 2.61 5.57 -18.07
CA LEU A 282 3.36 6.49 -18.95
C LEU A 282 3.66 7.84 -18.28
N ALA A 283 2.67 8.43 -17.59
CA ALA A 283 2.86 9.66 -16.83
C ALA A 283 3.91 9.49 -15.73
N SER A 284 3.90 8.34 -15.04
CA SER A 284 4.88 8.01 -14.00
C SER A 284 6.29 7.89 -14.56
N ILE A 285 6.47 7.32 -15.77
CA ILE A 285 7.77 7.24 -16.43
C ILE A 285 8.31 8.65 -16.72
N GLY A 286 7.49 9.55 -17.27
CA GLY A 286 7.89 10.95 -17.46
C GLY A 286 8.26 11.65 -16.14
N PHE A 287 7.47 11.40 -15.09
CA PHE A 287 7.72 11.94 -13.76
C PHE A 287 9.07 11.48 -13.18
N VAL A 288 9.36 10.18 -13.21
CA VAL A 288 10.59 9.62 -12.60
C VAL A 288 11.85 9.91 -13.45
N ILE A 289 11.68 10.24 -14.74
CA ILE A 289 12.75 10.81 -15.57
C ILE A 289 13.07 12.22 -15.09
N ALA A 290 12.06 13.07 -14.87
CA ALA A 290 12.22 14.49 -14.58
C ALA A 290 12.63 14.79 -13.12
N LEU A 291 12.01 14.13 -12.14
CA LEU A 291 12.13 14.49 -10.72
C LEU A 291 13.58 14.58 -10.20
N PRO A 292 14.49 13.62 -10.48
CA PRO A 292 15.86 13.68 -9.96
C PRO A 292 16.66 14.90 -10.45
N TRP A 293 16.25 15.52 -11.57
CA TRP A 293 16.88 16.71 -12.13
C TRP A 293 16.28 18.01 -11.61
N CYS A 294 15.19 17.95 -10.85
CA CYS A 294 14.59 19.11 -10.20
C CYS A 294 15.28 19.46 -8.86
N THR A 295 16.57 19.19 -8.74
CA THR A 295 17.37 19.45 -7.54
C THR A 295 18.49 20.45 -7.83
N ARG A 296 18.91 21.19 -6.81
CA ARG A 296 20.12 22.03 -6.82
C ARG A 296 21.26 21.21 -6.22
N LEU A 297 22.41 21.19 -6.89
CA LEU A 297 23.58 20.46 -6.44
C LEU A 297 24.60 21.42 -5.85
N PHE A 298 25.04 21.13 -4.63
CA PHE A 298 26.07 21.85 -3.91
C PHE A 298 27.27 20.94 -3.72
N VAL A 299 28.47 21.46 -3.97
CA VAL A 299 29.73 20.75 -3.73
C VAL A 299 30.41 21.35 -2.51
N GLU A 300 30.44 20.60 -1.42
CA GLU A 300 31.11 20.99 -0.19
C GLU A 300 32.53 20.41 -0.19
N HIS A 301 33.51 21.28 0.07
CA HIS A 301 34.92 20.92 0.08
C HIS A 301 35.43 20.81 1.52
N TYR A 302 36.04 19.68 1.84
CA TYR A 302 36.67 19.39 3.13
C TYR A 302 38.17 19.09 2.93
N PRO A 303 39.00 19.20 3.98
CA PRO A 303 40.44 18.96 3.88
C PRO A 303 40.84 17.59 3.31
N ASN A 304 39.96 16.60 3.40
CA ASN A 304 40.17 15.20 3.01
C ASN A 304 39.25 14.72 1.87
N GLY A 305 38.51 15.61 1.20
CA GLY A 305 37.64 15.23 0.10
C GLY A 305 36.59 16.28 -0.27
N SER A 306 35.76 15.98 -1.27
CA SER A 306 34.57 16.76 -1.60
C SER A 306 33.34 15.87 -1.54
N TRP A 307 32.23 16.46 -1.12
CA TRP A 307 30.94 15.79 -1.00
C TRP A 307 29.87 16.59 -1.75
N THR A 308 28.93 15.92 -2.41
CA THR A 308 27.81 16.57 -3.11
C THR A 308 26.51 16.46 -2.32
N ARG A 309 25.88 17.59 -2.01
CA ARG A 309 24.54 17.64 -1.40
C ARG A 309 23.51 18.13 -2.41
N THR A 310 22.34 17.50 -2.44
CA THR A 310 21.20 17.93 -3.26
C THR A 310 20.13 18.60 -2.40
N GLU A 311 19.55 19.68 -2.92
CA GLU A 311 18.36 20.29 -2.34
C GLU A 311 17.22 20.34 -3.37
N PRO A 312 15.98 20.02 -3.00
CA PRO A 312 14.83 20.13 -3.90
C PRO A 312 14.64 21.58 -4.37
N SER A 313 14.44 21.79 -5.68
CA SER A 313 14.08 23.10 -6.21
C SER A 313 12.55 23.33 -6.14
N LEU A 314 12.10 24.56 -6.40
CA LEU A 314 10.67 24.85 -6.57
C LEU A 314 10.02 23.95 -7.65
N ALA A 315 10.77 23.59 -8.70
CA ALA A 315 10.29 22.69 -9.75
C ALA A 315 10.00 21.27 -9.24
N ALA A 316 10.74 20.77 -8.24
CA ALA A 316 10.47 19.46 -7.64
C ALA A 316 9.11 19.44 -6.94
N HIS A 317 8.86 20.45 -6.10
CA HIS A 317 7.58 20.60 -5.42
C HIS A 317 6.41 20.74 -6.41
N ALA A 318 6.59 21.57 -7.44
CA ALA A 318 5.59 21.77 -8.49
C ALA A 318 5.30 20.49 -9.29
N LEU A 319 6.34 19.72 -9.64
CA LEU A 319 6.22 18.46 -10.38
C LEU A 319 5.46 17.41 -9.56
N VAL A 320 5.77 17.28 -8.28
CA VAL A 320 5.07 16.36 -7.36
C VAL A 320 3.62 16.79 -7.18
N ALA A 321 3.36 18.08 -6.99
CA ALA A 321 2.00 18.60 -6.88
C ALA A 321 1.19 18.34 -8.15
N ALA A 322 1.78 18.57 -9.33
CA ALA A 322 1.16 18.29 -10.62
C ALA A 322 0.84 16.80 -10.79
N PHE A 323 1.75 15.90 -10.37
CA PHE A 323 1.50 14.46 -10.41
C PHE A 323 0.38 14.04 -9.45
N CYS A 324 0.30 14.65 -8.26
CA CYS A 324 -0.81 14.41 -7.33
C CYS A 324 -2.15 14.86 -7.92
N VAL A 325 -2.21 16.03 -8.56
CA VAL A 325 -3.41 16.51 -9.27
C VAL A 325 -3.79 15.56 -10.40
N PHE A 326 -2.82 15.07 -11.17
CA PHE A 326 -3.05 14.06 -12.20
C PHE A 326 -3.64 12.76 -11.61
N LEU A 327 -3.12 12.26 -10.48
CA LEU A 327 -3.68 11.09 -9.81
C LEU A 327 -5.10 11.32 -9.29
N ILE A 328 -5.41 12.50 -8.76
CA ILE A 328 -6.76 12.87 -8.35
C ILE A 328 -7.69 12.85 -9.56
N TRP A 329 -7.30 13.52 -10.65
CA TRP A 329 -8.06 13.56 -11.89
C TRP A 329 -8.29 12.15 -12.46
N TRP A 330 -7.25 11.31 -12.52
CA TRP A 330 -7.36 9.92 -12.96
C TRP A 330 -8.25 9.08 -12.03
N GLY A 331 -8.17 9.32 -10.72
CA GLY A 331 -9.05 8.69 -9.74
C GLY A 331 -10.52 9.03 -9.97
N VAL A 332 -10.82 10.27 -10.36
CA VAL A 332 -12.17 10.71 -10.72
C VAL A 332 -12.64 10.04 -12.01
N THR A 333 -11.81 10.02 -13.07
CA THR A 333 -12.19 9.40 -14.35
C THR A 333 -12.41 7.89 -14.23
N GLN A 334 -11.68 7.21 -13.34
CA GLN A 334 -11.83 5.78 -13.07
C GLN A 334 -12.82 5.45 -11.93
N ALA A 335 -13.55 6.45 -11.40
CA ALA A 335 -14.47 6.27 -10.27
C ALA A 335 -13.82 5.61 -9.03
N SER A 336 -12.51 5.79 -8.83
CA SER A 336 -11.74 5.15 -7.76
C SER A 336 -11.59 6.09 -6.56
N ARG A 337 -12.46 5.90 -5.55
CA ARG A 337 -12.40 6.68 -4.29
C ARG A 337 -11.03 6.57 -3.60
N GLY A 338 -10.42 5.38 -3.64
CA GLY A 338 -9.10 5.14 -3.05
C GLY A 338 -8.01 6.02 -3.68
N LEU A 339 -7.99 6.09 -5.02
CA LEU A 339 -6.97 6.87 -5.74
C LEU A 339 -7.17 8.38 -5.53
N VAL A 340 -8.41 8.86 -5.53
CA VAL A 340 -8.74 10.27 -5.22
C VAL A 340 -8.28 10.63 -3.81
N ASN A 341 -8.57 9.79 -2.82
CA ASN A 341 -8.17 10.02 -1.44
C ASN A 341 -6.64 10.04 -1.30
N LEU A 342 -5.96 9.06 -1.90
CA LEU A 342 -4.50 8.98 -1.87
C LEU A 342 -3.85 10.20 -2.50
N GLY A 343 -4.29 10.60 -3.70
CA GLY A 343 -3.79 11.79 -4.38
C GLY A 343 -4.05 13.08 -3.57
N THR A 344 -5.19 13.19 -2.89
CA THR A 344 -5.50 14.32 -2.01
C THR A 344 -4.56 14.37 -0.80
N VAL A 345 -4.27 13.22 -0.17
CA VAL A 345 -3.34 13.12 0.96
C VAL A 345 -1.92 13.49 0.52
N PHE A 346 -1.44 12.94 -0.60
CA PHE A 346 -0.12 13.26 -1.13
C PHE A 346 -0.01 14.72 -1.57
N PHE A 347 -1.07 15.30 -2.14
CA PHE A 347 -1.09 16.73 -2.44
C PHE A 347 -0.95 17.57 -1.18
N GLY A 348 -1.72 17.27 -0.13
CA GLY A 348 -1.59 17.95 1.17
C GLY A 348 -0.19 17.80 1.78
N ALA A 349 0.39 16.59 1.72
CA ALA A 349 1.76 16.34 2.17
C ALA A 349 2.80 17.11 1.35
N THR A 350 2.59 17.27 0.04
CA THR A 350 3.48 18.06 -0.84
C THR A 350 3.43 19.55 -0.50
N VAL A 351 2.24 20.09 -0.22
CA VAL A 351 2.07 21.47 0.24
C VAL A 351 2.76 21.68 1.60
N ALA A 352 2.61 20.73 2.52
CA ALA A 352 3.31 20.77 3.81
C ALA A 352 4.84 20.69 3.63
N TRP A 353 5.32 19.80 2.76
CA TRP A 353 6.74 19.67 2.46
C TRP A 353 7.33 20.98 1.93
N PHE A 354 6.70 21.60 0.92
CA PHE A 354 7.08 22.92 0.40
C PHE A 354 7.10 24.00 1.48
N TYR A 355 6.11 23.99 2.37
CA TYR A 355 6.05 24.95 3.46
C TYR A 355 7.27 24.85 4.38
N PHE A 356 7.62 23.63 4.81
CA PHE A 356 8.74 23.40 5.72
C PHE A 356 10.10 23.57 5.06
N SER A 357 10.24 23.28 3.77
CA SER A 357 11.50 23.42 3.04
C SER A 357 11.80 24.87 2.64
N ASP A 358 10.81 25.65 2.21
CA ASP A 358 11.04 26.93 1.53
C ASP A 358 10.50 28.17 2.27
N LEU A 359 9.50 28.02 3.15
CA LEU A 359 8.79 29.15 3.76
C LEU A 359 9.02 29.28 5.26
N PHE A 360 9.10 28.17 5.99
CA PHE A 360 9.14 28.16 7.46
C PHE A 360 10.32 28.98 8.01
N ASP A 361 11.52 28.75 7.49
CA ASP A 361 12.73 29.45 7.93
C ASP A 361 12.72 30.95 7.61
N LYS A 362 11.90 31.38 6.65
CA LYS A 362 11.80 32.79 6.23
C LYS A 362 10.80 33.61 7.05
N MET A 363 9.82 32.98 7.68
CA MET A 363 8.69 33.67 8.33
C MET A 363 8.85 33.85 9.85
N GLY A 364 9.93 33.36 10.46
CA GLY A 364 10.12 33.34 11.92
C GLY A 364 9.22 32.28 12.59
N ARG A 365 9.68 31.71 13.71
CA ARG A 365 9.09 30.47 14.28
C ARG A 365 7.60 30.57 14.62
N SER A 366 7.13 31.68 15.20
CA SER A 366 5.74 31.84 15.64
C SER A 366 4.77 32.11 14.48
N LEU A 367 5.11 33.05 13.61
CA LEU A 367 4.38 33.36 12.38
C LEU A 367 4.36 32.15 11.43
N GLY A 368 5.45 31.39 11.37
CA GLY A 368 5.52 30.12 10.66
C GLY A 368 4.56 29.05 11.21
N LEU A 369 4.30 28.99 12.51
CA LEU A 369 3.31 28.04 13.04
C LEU A 369 1.87 28.51 12.80
N ILE A 370 1.61 29.82 12.90
CA ILE A 370 0.28 30.40 12.63
C ILE A 370 -0.09 30.23 11.15
N GLY A 371 0.83 30.53 10.23
CA GLY A 371 0.63 30.36 8.80
C GLY A 371 0.33 28.90 8.42
N LEU A 372 1.03 27.95 9.04
CA LEU A 372 0.79 26.53 8.86
C LEU A 372 -0.60 26.11 9.34
N GLY A 373 -1.02 26.60 10.52
CA GLY A 373 -2.35 26.33 11.07
C GLY A 373 -3.46 26.82 10.14
N VAL A 374 -3.34 28.03 9.61
CA VAL A 374 -4.30 28.59 8.64
C VAL A 374 -4.30 27.78 7.34
N LEU A 375 -3.11 27.41 6.83
CA LEU A 375 -2.97 26.63 5.61
C LEU A 375 -3.65 25.26 5.72
N PHE A 376 -3.46 24.55 6.83
CA PHE A 376 -4.11 23.25 7.04
C PHE A 376 -5.61 23.36 7.25
N LEU A 377 -6.09 24.37 7.99
CA LEU A 377 -7.53 24.57 8.22
C LEU A 377 -8.25 24.97 6.93
N ALA A 378 -7.78 26.01 6.25
CA ALA A 378 -8.39 26.52 5.02
C ALA A 378 -8.20 25.55 3.85
N GLY A 379 -6.97 25.05 3.67
CA GLY A 379 -6.64 24.09 2.63
C GLY A 379 -7.33 22.74 2.83
N GLY A 380 -7.36 22.23 4.06
CA GLY A 380 -8.07 21.00 4.41
C GLY A 380 -9.57 21.11 4.15
N TRP A 381 -10.20 22.23 4.55
CA TRP A 381 -11.61 22.48 4.25
C TRP A 381 -11.90 22.57 2.75
N ALA A 382 -11.07 23.31 2.00
CA ALA A 382 -11.24 23.46 0.56
C ALA A 382 -11.07 22.12 -0.19
N LEU A 383 -10.04 21.34 0.15
CA LEU A 383 -9.80 20.02 -0.41
C LEU A 383 -10.95 19.07 -0.07
N GLU A 384 -11.44 19.07 1.17
CA GLU A 384 -12.58 18.25 1.60
C GLU A 384 -13.85 18.60 0.81
N LYS A 385 -14.16 19.90 0.68
CA LYS A 385 -15.33 20.37 -0.08
C LYS A 385 -15.25 19.94 -1.55
N THR A 386 -14.09 20.11 -2.16
CA THR A 386 -13.84 19.73 -3.56
C THR A 386 -13.94 18.21 -3.74
N ARG A 387 -13.33 17.45 -2.83
CA ARG A 387 -13.39 15.98 -2.81
C ARG A 387 -14.83 15.49 -2.70
N ARG A 388 -15.64 16.04 -1.78
CA ARG A 388 -17.06 15.67 -1.64
C ARG A 388 -17.84 15.92 -2.92
N GLY A 389 -17.60 17.05 -3.58
CA GLY A 389 -18.19 17.35 -4.90
C GLY A 389 -17.82 16.30 -5.95
N LEU A 390 -16.53 15.97 -6.07
CA LEU A 390 -16.03 14.96 -7.02
C LEU A 390 -16.60 13.56 -6.74
N LEU A 391 -16.64 13.16 -5.46
CA LEU A 391 -17.18 11.87 -5.04
C LEU A 391 -18.69 11.77 -5.26
N ALA A 392 -19.44 12.87 -5.09
CA ALA A 392 -20.87 12.92 -5.37
C ALA A 392 -21.18 12.70 -6.86
N HIS A 393 -20.36 13.23 -7.76
CA HIS A 393 -20.49 13.00 -9.20
C HIS A 393 -20.23 11.53 -9.58
N ILE A 394 -19.27 10.88 -8.91
CA ILE A 394 -19.00 9.44 -9.11
C ILE A 394 -20.21 8.58 -8.72
N THR A 395 -20.96 8.95 -7.67
CA THR A 395 -22.13 8.20 -7.20
C THR A 395 -23.40 8.41 -8.01
N HIS A 396 -23.46 9.45 -8.87
CA HIS A 396 -24.65 9.83 -9.62
C HIS A 396 -24.66 9.39 -11.09
N VAL A 397 -23.79 8.45 -11.52
CA VAL A 397 -23.94 7.83 -12.84
C VAL A 397 -25.23 6.99 -12.83
N PRO A 398 -26.31 7.37 -13.54
CA PRO A 398 -27.54 6.60 -13.58
C PRO A 398 -27.28 5.26 -14.28
N ALA A 399 -28.00 4.21 -13.87
CA ALA A 399 -27.91 2.85 -14.41
C ALA A 399 -28.22 2.72 -15.93
N ASN A 400 -28.48 3.81 -16.64
CA ASN A 400 -28.97 3.82 -18.02
C ASN A 400 -27.84 3.75 -19.08
N LEU A 401 -26.65 3.23 -18.75
CA LEU A 401 -25.56 3.02 -19.71
C LEU A 401 -24.96 1.60 -19.68
N GLU A 402 -25.54 0.66 -18.92
CA GLU A 402 -25.19 -0.77 -19.02
C GLU A 402 -25.89 -1.50 -20.16
N GLU A 403 -26.94 -0.94 -20.77
CA GLU A 403 -27.61 -1.55 -21.93
C GLU A 403 -27.07 -1.10 -23.30
N ALA A 404 -26.02 -0.27 -23.34
CA ALA A 404 -25.42 0.21 -24.59
C ALA A 404 -23.87 0.18 -24.63
N ARG A 405 -23.23 -0.68 -23.82
CA ARG A 405 -21.77 -0.90 -23.82
C ARG A 405 -21.46 -2.37 -23.58
#